data_AF-A0AB37TE45-F1
#
_entry.id   AF-A0AB37TE45-F1
#
_cell.length_a   1.000
_cell.length_b   1.000
_cell.length_c   1.000
_cell.angle_alpha   90.00
_cell.angle_beta   90.00
_cell.angle_gamma   90.00
#
_symmetry.space_group_name_H-M   'P 1'
#
loop_
_entity.id
_entity.type
_entity.pdbx_description
1 polymer ?
#
loop_
_entity_poly.entity_id
_entity_poly.type
_entity_poly.pdbx_seq_one_letter_code
_entity_poly.pdbx_strand_id
1 'polypeptide(L)'
;MKLVRLETTRQFDGSLKLQFNDDGITPSYPNSINDSGVDLASGKVSENSIYYHHLDRNDTRYLIYIKGYLGKLDGSEIPNLEKALDTHLESQNN
;
A
#
# COMPACT_ATOMS: atom_id res chain seq x y z
N MET A 1 -10.00 -3.78 15.11
CA MET A 1 -9.29 -3.51 13.85
C MET A 1 -7.91 -2.91 14.09
N LYS A 2 -6.87 -3.73 13.86
CA LYS A 2 -5.46 -3.32 13.83
C LYS A 2 -5.14 -2.60 12.51
N LEU A 3 -4.25 -1.61 12.57
CA LEU A 3 -3.71 -0.93 11.38
C LEU A 3 -2.25 -1.32 11.19
N VAL A 4 -1.89 -1.63 9.94
CA VAL A 4 -0.51 -1.92 9.52
C VAL A 4 -0.20 -1.06 8.31
N ARG A 5 0.97 -0.42 8.27
CA ARG A 5 1.40 0.39 7.12
C ARG A 5 2.48 -0.35 6.35
N LEU A 6 2.32 -0.37 5.03
CA LEU A 6 3.18 -1.07 4.09
C LEU A 6 3.68 -0.08 3.04
N GLU A 7 4.98 0.09 2.95
CA GLU A 7 5.61 0.73 1.81
C GLU A 7 5.87 -0.31 0.72
N THR A 8 5.34 -0.08 -0.48
CA THR A 8 5.54 -0.91 -1.66
C THR A 8 6.48 -0.24 -2.64
N THR A 9 7.44 -1.00 -3.17
CA THR A 9 8.37 -0.54 -4.22
C THR A 9 8.39 -1.56 -5.35
N ARG A 10 8.10 -1.11 -6.57
CA ARG A 10 8.22 -1.94 -7.78
C ARG A 10 9.69 -2.19 -8.09
N GLN A 11 10.05 -3.46 -8.25
CA GLN A 11 11.38 -3.91 -8.63
C GLN A 11 11.52 -3.93 -10.16
N PHE A 12 12.76 -4.02 -10.65
CA PHE A 12 13.06 -4.04 -12.09
C PHE A 12 12.45 -5.23 -12.84
N ASP A 13 12.23 -6.36 -12.15
CA ASP A 13 11.57 -7.55 -12.69
C ASP A 13 10.03 -7.44 -12.70
N GLY A 14 9.49 -6.30 -12.26
CA GLY A 14 8.05 -6.07 -12.16
C GLY A 14 7.42 -6.57 -10.86
N SER A 15 8.17 -7.26 -9.99
CA SER A 15 7.66 -7.68 -8.68
C SER A 15 7.48 -6.49 -7.72
N LEU A 16 6.66 -6.69 -6.68
CA LEU A 16 6.43 -5.69 -5.64
C LEU A 16 7.12 -6.14 -4.35
N LYS A 17 8.01 -5.29 -3.84
CA LYS A 17 8.60 -5.49 -2.52
C LYS A 17 7.79 -4.72 -1.49
N LEU A 18 7.33 -5.42 -0.45
CA LEU A 18 6.64 -4.83 0.70
C LEU A 18 7.61 -4.61 1.86
N GLN A 19 7.56 -3.43 2.46
CA GLN A 19 8.25 -3.09 3.70
C GLN A 19 7.23 -2.62 4.73
N PHE A 20 7.17 -3.32 5.85
CA PHE A 20 6.28 -2.96 6.95
C PHE A 20 6.91 -1.81 7.72
N ASN A 21 6.13 -0.75 7.91
CA ASN A 21 6.54 0.42 8.65
C ASN A 21 5.60 0.59 9.84
N ASP A 22 6.18 0.55 11.05
CA ASP A 22 5.42 0.84 12.27
C ASP A 22 5.09 2.34 12.37
N ASP A 23 5.97 3.18 11.81
CA ASP A 23 5.86 4.64 11.79
C ASP A 23 5.27 5.18 10.47
N GLY A 24 4.46 6.23 10.58
CA GLY A 24 3.90 6.94 9.43
C GLY A 24 2.54 7.60 9.69
N ILE A 25 2.14 8.47 8.77
CA ILE A 25 0.87 9.21 8.83
C ILE A 25 -0.20 8.40 8.12
N THR A 26 -1.17 7.89 8.90
CA THR A 26 -2.41 7.32 8.36
C THR A 26 -3.15 8.39 7.55
N PRO A 27 -3.60 8.10 6.32
CA PRO A 27 -4.35 9.07 5.53
C PRO A 27 -5.65 9.45 6.23
N SER A 28 -5.94 10.74 6.25
CA SER A 28 -7.29 11.22 6.52
C SER A 28 -8.14 10.94 5.27
N TYR A 29 -9.34 10.37 5.46
CA TYR A 29 -10.28 10.07 4.37
C TYR A 29 -9.73 9.12 3.27
N PRO A 30 -9.34 7.88 3.63
CA PRO A 30 -8.88 6.91 2.64
C PRO A 30 -9.95 6.68 1.56
N ASN A 31 -9.53 6.72 0.29
CA ASN A 31 -10.38 6.55 -0.91
C ASN A 31 -11.39 7.69 -1.14
N SER A 32 -11.13 8.88 -0.62
CA SER A 32 -11.96 10.06 -0.91
C SER A 32 -11.35 10.85 -2.05
N ILE A 33 -12.10 10.99 -3.14
CA ILE A 33 -11.77 11.85 -4.26
C ILE A 33 -12.67 13.08 -4.14
N ASN A 34 -12.11 14.29 -4.24
CA ASN A 34 -12.92 15.51 -4.24
C ASN A 34 -13.64 15.72 -5.58
N ASP A 35 -14.52 16.72 -5.64
CA ASP A 35 -15.30 17.04 -6.85
C ASP A 35 -14.44 17.41 -8.07
N SER A 36 -13.15 17.71 -7.85
CA SER A 36 -12.17 18.00 -8.91
C SER A 36 -11.38 16.77 -9.36
N GLY A 37 -11.70 15.58 -8.87
CA GLY A 37 -10.99 14.35 -9.21
C GLY A 37 -9.65 14.16 -8.48
N VAL A 38 -9.37 14.97 -7.44
CA VAL A 38 -8.13 14.89 -6.67
C VAL A 38 -8.32 13.95 -5.49
N ASP A 39 -7.40 12.99 -5.34
CA ASP A 39 -7.34 12.12 -4.17
C ASP A 39 -6.99 12.93 -2.92
N LEU A 40 -7.90 12.92 -1.94
CA LEU A 40 -7.75 13.60 -0.65
C LEU A 40 -6.99 12.76 0.37
N ALA A 41 -6.70 11.48 0.07
CA ALA A 41 -5.99 10.58 0.97
C ALA A 41 -4.52 10.99 1.10
N SER A 42 -4.23 11.89 2.04
CA SER A 42 -2.87 12.35 2.34
C SER A 42 -2.29 11.54 3.50
N GLY A 43 -1.58 10.47 3.17
CA GLY A 43 -0.77 9.70 4.12
C GLY A 43 0.65 9.53 3.59
N LYS A 44 1.63 9.53 4.49
CA LYS A 44 3.05 9.35 4.16
C LYS A 44 3.74 8.44 5.17
N VAL A 45 4.51 7.48 4.67
CA VAL A 45 5.39 6.64 5.48
C VAL A 45 6.87 6.98 5.25
N SER A 46 7.20 7.62 4.13
CA SER A 46 8.51 8.20 3.85
C SER A 46 8.38 9.41 2.91
N GLU A 47 9.46 10.18 2.70
CA GLU A 47 9.47 11.42 1.92
C GLU A 47 8.91 11.23 0.49
N ASN A 48 9.17 10.06 -0.10
CA ASN A 48 8.78 9.70 -1.47
C ASN A 48 7.65 8.66 -1.53
N SER A 49 6.91 8.48 -0.43
CA SER A 49 5.85 7.49 -0.35
C SER A 49 4.48 8.12 -0.14
N ILE A 50 3.57 7.80 -1.05
CA ILE A 50 2.19 8.30 -1.04
C ILE A 50 1.22 7.15 -0.81
N TYR A 51 0.11 7.41 -0.10
CA TYR A 51 -0.95 6.44 0.03
C TYR A 51 -1.49 6.04 -1.35
N TYR A 52 -1.77 4.75 -1.52
CA TYR A 52 -2.25 4.19 -2.76
C TYR A 52 -3.55 3.41 -2.57
N HIS A 53 -3.55 2.49 -1.62
CA HIS A 53 -4.67 1.58 -1.43
C HIS A 53 -4.69 1.02 -0.02
N HIS A 54 -5.76 0.30 0.33
CA HIS A 54 -5.80 -0.50 1.55
C HIS A 54 -6.36 -1.88 1.25
N LEU A 55 -5.88 -2.88 1.98
CA LEU A 55 -6.42 -4.24 1.96
C LEU A 55 -6.88 -4.61 3.36
N ASP A 56 -8.11 -5.10 3.46
CA ASP A 56 -8.65 -5.61 4.72
C ASP A 56 -8.53 -7.14 4.74
N ARG A 57 -7.93 -7.68 5.80
CA ARG A 57 -7.82 -9.12 6.07
C ARG A 57 -8.07 -9.38 7.55
N ASN A 58 -9.07 -10.21 7.85
CA ASN A 58 -9.52 -10.48 9.22
C ASN A 58 -9.79 -9.15 9.97
N ASP A 59 -9.27 -9.00 11.19
CA ASP A 59 -9.35 -7.75 11.97
C ASP A 59 -8.15 -6.81 11.73
N THR A 60 -7.48 -6.88 10.57
CA THR A 60 -6.34 -6.01 10.22
C THR A 60 -6.54 -5.31 8.88
N ARG A 61 -6.35 -3.99 8.88
CA ARG A 61 -6.30 -3.15 7.68
C ARG A 61 -4.86 -2.79 7.36
N TYR A 62 -4.43 -3.20 6.17
CA TYR A 62 -3.12 -2.92 5.62
C TYR A 62 -3.19 -1.70 4.72
N LEU A 63 -2.60 -0.59 5.15
CA LEU A 63 -2.49 0.65 4.40
C LEU A 63 -1.25 0.59 3.50
N ILE A 64 -1.42 0.70 2.20
CA ILE A 64 -0.38 0.52 1.21
C ILE A 64 0.04 1.88 0.65
N TYR A 65 1.33 2.15 0.71
CA TYR A 65 1.96 3.37 0.25
C TYR A 65 2.97 3.04 -0.84
N ILE A 66 2.88 3.68 -2.00
CA ILE A 66 3.84 3.49 -3.08
C ILE A 66 5.04 4.39 -2.84
N LYS A 67 6.24 3.80 -2.87
CA LYS A 67 7.49 4.54 -2.98
C LYS A 67 7.92 4.68 -4.42
N GLY A 68 8.04 5.92 -4.89
CA GLY A 68 8.45 6.21 -6.27
C GLY A 68 7.36 5.93 -7.30
N TYR A 69 7.74 5.53 -8.51
CA TYR A 69 6.82 5.33 -9.63
C TYR A 69 6.47 3.85 -9.81
N LEU A 70 5.18 3.50 -9.82
CA LEU A 70 4.73 2.12 -10.07
C LEU A 70 4.81 1.69 -11.53
N GLY A 71 5.24 2.52 -12.47
CA GLY A 71 5.14 2.18 -13.89
C GLY A 71 3.75 2.46 -14.45
N LYS A 72 3.46 1.91 -15.63
CA LYS A 72 2.12 1.97 -16.22
C LYS A 72 1.16 1.14 -15.37
N LEU A 73 0.06 1.77 -14.97
CA LEU A 73 -1.06 1.09 -14.31
C LEU A 73 -1.77 0.23 -15.37
N ASP A 74 -1.74 -1.09 -15.22
CA ASP A 74 -2.35 -2.05 -16.15
C ASP A 74 -3.46 -2.90 -15.50
N GLY A 75 -3.79 -2.62 -14.24
CA GLY A 75 -4.84 -3.31 -13.49
C GLY A 75 -4.34 -4.54 -12.75
N SER A 76 -3.06 -4.90 -12.88
CA SER A 76 -2.46 -6.00 -12.12
C SER A 76 -1.97 -5.59 -10.74
N GLU A 77 -2.01 -4.30 -10.39
CA GLU A 77 -1.38 -3.77 -9.17
C GLU A 77 -2.01 -4.36 -7.91
N ILE A 78 -3.33 -4.37 -7.82
CA ILE A 78 -4.03 -4.90 -6.63
C ILE A 78 -3.83 -6.41 -6.50
N PRO A 79 -4.06 -7.25 -7.54
CA PRO A 79 -3.77 -8.68 -7.45
C PRO A 79 -2.32 -8.98 -7.07
N ASN A 80 -1.35 -8.21 -7.59
CA ASN A 80 0.06 -8.38 -7.25
C ASN A 80 0.36 -7.96 -5.80
N LEU A 81 -0.29 -6.91 -5.30
CA LEU A 81 -0.19 -6.48 -3.89
C LEU A 81 -0.78 -7.52 -2.95
N GLU A 82 -1.94 -8.09 -3.29
CA GLU A 82 -2.57 -9.16 -2.51
C GLU A 82 -1.64 -10.38 -2.44
N LYS A 83 -1.11 -10.84 -3.59
CA LYS A 83 -0.18 -11.96 -3.65
C LYS A 83 1.11 -11.71 -2.84
N ALA A 84 1.66 -10.50 -2.92
CA ALA A 84 2.85 -10.12 -2.17
C ALA A 84 2.57 -10.09 -0.66
N LEU A 85 1.38 -9.63 -0.25
CA LEU A 85 0.95 -9.64 1.15
C LEU A 85 0.78 -11.07 1.66
N ASP A 86 0.10 -11.93 0.90
CA ASP A 86 -0.10 -13.33 1.26
C ASP A 86 1.24 -14.05 1.45
N THR A 87 2.15 -13.91 0.48
CA THR A 87 3.51 -14.47 0.55
C THR A 87 4.26 -14.00 1.80
N HIS A 88 4.15 -12.72 2.13
CA HIS A 88 4.79 -12.18 3.31
C HIS A 88 4.19 -12.73 4.61
N LEU A 89 2.86 -12.74 4.74
CA LEU A 89 2.18 -13.25 5.92
C LEU A 89 2.45 -14.75 6.13
N GLU A 90 2.54 -15.53 5.07
CA GLU A 90 2.95 -16.94 5.12
C GLU A 90 4.38 -17.11 5.64
N SER A 91 5.32 -16.26 5.20
CA SER A 91 6.72 -16.29 5.65
C SER A 91 6.91 -15.90 7.12
N GLN A 92 5.97 -15.15 7.72
CA GLN A 92 6.01 -14.78 9.14
C GLN A 92 5.40 -15.85 10.06
N ASN A 93 4.63 -16.79 9.48
CA ASN A 93 3.97 -17.87 10.21
C ASN A 93 4.76 -19.19 10.18
N ASN A 94 5.91 -19.23 9.49
CA ASN A 94 6.88 -20.33 9.48
C ASN A 94 8.14 -19.95 10.27
#